data_AF-A0ABD2QJY4-F1
#
_entry.id   AF-A0ABD2QJY4-F1
#
_cell.length_a   1.000
_cell.length_b   1.000
_cell.length_c   1.000
_cell.angle_alpha   90.00
_cell.angle_beta   90.00
_cell.angle_gamma   90.00
#
_symmetry.space_group_name_H-M   'P 1'
#
loop_
_entity.id
_entity.type
_entity.pdbx_description
1 polymer ?
#
loop_
_entity_poly.entity_id
_entity_poly.type
_entity_poly.pdbx_seq_one_letter_code
_entity_poly.pdbx_strand_id
1 'polypeptide(L)'
;MYRALGRLEDPRWLKKCQDETGLILSYSIGDVVADPVPAGRNGKLPLSRSTFHKICRQHIFDGKIWEDEDFPANDSSLGEVSNVTIEWKRPKDLVSNPQFFSGGSMKFDINEMTLPEDYWFISSIFAVAFRSDLMANIIPRNQKFEQDYCGAFRFKFYLQGKWREVIVDDRLPSCNNRCKYVAFGNPSEFCCPLIHKAYAKQVTLH
;
A
#
# COMPACT_ATOMS: atom_id res chain seq x y z
N MET A 1 10.86 10.72 23.39
CA MET A 1 10.78 9.25 23.54
C MET A 1 9.33 8.87 23.24
N TYR A 2 8.99 8.72 21.96
CA TYR A 2 7.60 8.47 21.52
C TYR A 2 7.29 6.99 21.72
N ARG A 3 6.51 6.69 22.77
CA ARG A 3 5.94 5.35 22.97
C ARG A 3 5.00 5.04 21.81
N ALA A 4 5.19 3.88 21.21
CA ALA A 4 4.37 3.32 20.16
C ALA A 4 2.87 3.51 20.45
N LEU A 5 2.18 3.99 19.42
CA LEU A 5 0.73 4.11 19.34
C LEU A 5 0.08 2.78 19.77
N GLY A 6 -1.06 2.92 20.46
CA GLY A 6 -1.69 1.89 21.27
C GLY A 6 -1.77 0.51 20.63
N ARG A 7 -1.48 -0.50 21.46
CA ARG A 7 -1.85 -1.89 21.23
C ARG A 7 -3.36 -2.00 21.06
N LEU A 8 -3.81 -2.77 20.08
CA LEU A 8 -5.21 -2.89 19.74
C LEU A 8 -5.68 -4.35 19.73
N GLU A 9 -6.15 -4.76 20.90
CA GLU A 9 -7.18 -5.78 21.04
C GLU A 9 -8.55 -5.12 20.76
N ASP A 10 -8.91 -4.87 19.49
CA ASP A 10 -10.27 -4.44 19.16
C ASP A 10 -11.15 -5.62 18.66
N PRO A 11 -12.10 -6.09 19.48
CA PRO A 11 -13.00 -7.19 19.12
C PRO A 11 -13.95 -6.85 17.96
N ARG A 12 -14.03 -5.60 17.49
CA ARG A 12 -14.82 -5.21 16.31
C ARG A 12 -14.28 -5.80 15.00
N TRP A 13 -12.99 -6.16 14.95
CA TRP A 13 -12.41 -6.79 13.76
C TRP A 13 -12.96 -8.20 13.52
N LEU A 14 -13.18 -8.98 14.59
CA LEU A 14 -13.81 -10.30 14.53
C LEU A 14 -15.24 -10.23 13.95
N LYS A 15 -15.98 -9.18 14.31
CA LYS A 15 -17.36 -8.98 13.89
C LYS A 15 -17.47 -8.55 12.42
N LYS A 16 -16.54 -7.72 11.92
CA LYS A 16 -16.50 -7.29 10.51
C LYS A 16 -16.09 -8.39 9.53
N CYS A 17 -15.36 -9.42 9.99
CA CYS A 17 -15.14 -10.62 9.18
C CYS A 17 -16.43 -11.44 8.96
N GLN A 18 -17.51 -11.14 9.71
CA GLN A 18 -18.74 -11.94 9.77
C GLN A 18 -20.00 -11.21 9.26
N ASP A 19 -20.04 -9.86 9.20
CA ASP A 19 -21.24 -9.08 8.85
C ASP A 19 -21.03 -8.14 7.64
N GLU A 20 -22.04 -8.05 6.74
CA GLU A 20 -22.11 -7.14 5.58
C GLU A 20 -22.81 -5.81 5.95
N THR A 21 -22.06 -4.74 6.23
CA THR A 21 -22.65 -3.39 6.28
C THR A 21 -21.65 -2.34 5.78
N GLY A 22 -22.00 -1.67 4.68
CA GLY A 22 -21.19 -0.65 4.02
C GLY A 22 -21.68 0.78 4.24
N LEU A 23 -20.76 1.74 4.25
CA LEU A 23 -21.02 3.17 4.28
C LEU A 23 -20.27 3.80 3.09
N ILE A 24 -21.00 4.38 2.14
CA ILE A 24 -20.46 4.85 0.85
C ILE A 24 -20.26 6.36 0.90
N LEU A 25 -19.07 6.84 0.56
CA LEU A 25 -18.77 8.25 0.29
C LEU A 25 -18.04 8.34 -1.06
N SER A 26 -18.55 9.14 -2.01
CA SER A 26 -17.95 9.28 -3.34
C SER A 26 -17.52 10.73 -3.63
N TYR A 27 -16.34 10.90 -4.25
CA TYR A 27 -15.87 12.19 -4.78
C TYR A 27 -14.97 11.98 -6.01
N SER A 28 -14.95 12.94 -6.93
CA SER A 28 -14.19 12.90 -8.19
C SER A 28 -12.94 13.78 -8.11
N ILE A 29 -11.77 13.24 -8.49
CA ILE A 29 -10.52 14.00 -8.58
C ILE A 29 -10.26 14.27 -10.06
N GLY A 30 -10.24 15.55 -10.44
CA GLY A 30 -10.05 16.00 -11.82
C GLY A 30 -8.67 15.65 -12.41
N ASP A 31 -8.55 15.84 -13.72
CA ASP A 31 -7.46 15.33 -14.56
C ASP A 31 -6.05 15.69 -14.06
N VAL A 32 -5.23 14.65 -13.88
CA VAL A 32 -3.85 14.74 -13.40
C VAL A 32 -2.93 15.22 -14.52
N VAL A 33 -2.66 16.53 -14.56
CA VAL A 33 -1.66 17.13 -15.45
C VAL A 33 -0.71 18.01 -14.65
N ALA A 34 0.27 17.40 -13.99
CA ALA A 34 1.45 18.14 -13.51
C ALA A 34 2.67 17.22 -13.36
N ASP A 35 3.82 17.73 -13.77
CA ASP A 35 5.12 17.15 -13.44
C ASP A 35 5.50 17.44 -11.98
N PRO A 36 6.26 16.54 -11.32
CA PRO A 36 6.54 16.62 -9.89
C PRO A 36 7.33 17.87 -9.52
N VAL A 37 6.91 18.54 -8.44
CA VAL A 37 7.64 19.65 -7.82
C VAL A 37 8.77 19.08 -6.93
N PRO A 38 10.06 19.37 -7.22
CA PRO A 38 11.16 18.86 -6.41
C PRO A 38 11.29 19.64 -5.11
N ALA A 39 10.94 19.01 -3.99
CA ALA A 39 11.25 19.52 -2.66
C ALA A 39 12.73 19.21 -2.30
N GLY A 40 13.63 20.15 -2.63
CA GLY A 40 14.81 20.53 -1.82
C GLY A 40 16.05 19.60 -1.68
N ARG A 41 17.14 20.03 -2.34
CA ARG A 41 18.59 20.09 -1.97
C ARG A 41 19.20 18.99 -1.07
N ASN A 42 19.95 18.07 -1.70
CA ASN A 42 21.08 17.32 -1.13
C ASN A 42 20.84 16.23 -0.06
N GLY A 43 19.80 15.41 -0.22
CA GLY A 43 19.70 14.12 0.48
C GLY A 43 20.00 12.95 -0.47
N LYS A 44 21.12 12.24 -0.28
CA LYS A 44 21.33 10.95 -0.96
C LYS A 44 20.14 10.03 -0.63
N LEU A 45 19.42 9.59 -1.68
CA LEU A 45 18.33 8.61 -1.61
C LEU A 45 18.84 7.32 -0.94
N PRO A 46 18.28 6.87 0.20
CA PRO A 46 18.46 5.49 0.61
C PRO A 46 17.56 4.63 -0.29
N LEU A 47 18.19 3.63 -0.91
CA LEU A 47 17.70 2.81 -2.03
C LEU A 47 17.48 3.61 -3.31
N SER A 48 18.55 3.68 -4.11
CA SER A 48 18.53 4.26 -5.45
C SER A 48 17.50 3.53 -6.31
N ARG A 49 16.79 4.28 -7.16
CA ARG A 49 15.95 3.80 -8.28
C ARG A 49 16.54 2.56 -8.99
N SER A 50 17.87 2.41 -9.02
CA SER A 50 18.57 1.21 -9.52
C SER A 50 18.17 -0.10 -8.83
N THR A 51 17.89 -0.12 -7.52
CA THR A 51 17.63 -1.36 -6.76
C THR A 51 16.31 -1.98 -7.16
N PHE A 52 15.21 -1.21 -7.22
CA PHE A 52 13.93 -1.70 -7.71
C PHE A 52 14.02 -2.32 -9.11
N HIS A 53 14.67 -1.63 -10.06
CA HIS A 53 14.82 -2.15 -11.41
C HIS A 53 15.71 -3.40 -11.47
N LYS A 54 16.73 -3.50 -10.61
CA LYS A 54 17.55 -4.71 -10.48
C LYS A 54 16.73 -5.89 -9.96
N ILE A 55 15.94 -5.68 -8.90
CA ILE A 55 15.04 -6.69 -8.34
C ILE A 55 14.10 -7.19 -9.43
N CYS A 56 13.37 -6.29 -10.10
CA CYS A 56 12.43 -6.72 -11.14
C CYS A 56 13.14 -7.39 -12.31
N ARG A 57 14.25 -6.85 -12.82
CA ARG A 57 14.98 -7.47 -13.94
C ARG A 57 15.41 -8.89 -13.60
N GLN A 58 15.97 -9.10 -12.42
CA GLN A 58 16.44 -10.42 -11.99
C GLN A 58 15.28 -11.41 -11.88
N HIS A 59 14.18 -11.02 -11.22
CA HIS A 59 13.05 -11.91 -11.00
C HIS A 59 12.28 -12.24 -12.28
N ILE A 60 12.12 -11.26 -13.17
CA ILE A 60 11.56 -11.49 -14.51
C ILE A 60 12.45 -12.45 -15.31
N PHE A 61 13.77 -12.26 -15.27
CA PHE A 61 14.72 -13.14 -15.96
C PHE A 61 14.68 -14.57 -15.41
N ASP A 62 14.59 -14.72 -14.09
CA ASP A 62 14.53 -16.02 -13.41
C ASP A 62 13.15 -16.69 -13.49
N GLY A 63 12.13 -16.03 -14.05
CA GLY A 63 10.75 -16.51 -14.06
C GLY A 63 10.14 -16.64 -12.65
N LYS A 64 10.63 -15.85 -11.69
CA LYS A 64 10.21 -15.86 -10.28
C LYS A 64 9.46 -14.58 -9.93
N ILE A 65 8.67 -14.65 -8.87
CA ILE A 65 8.01 -13.48 -8.29
C ILE A 65 8.77 -13.08 -7.02
N TRP A 66 9.05 -11.80 -6.87
CA TRP A 66 9.81 -11.29 -5.74
C TRP A 66 9.04 -11.44 -4.43
N GLU A 67 9.81 -11.68 -3.38
CA GLU A 67 9.38 -11.82 -2.01
C GLU A 67 10.25 -10.90 -1.15
N ASP A 68 9.61 -10.12 -0.30
CA ASP A 68 10.27 -9.16 0.55
C ASP A 68 10.79 -9.84 1.82
N GLU A 69 12.11 -10.07 1.88
CA GLU A 69 12.77 -10.69 3.04
C GLU A 69 12.76 -9.77 4.27
N ASP A 70 12.75 -8.45 4.08
CA ASP A 70 12.75 -7.46 5.17
C ASP A 70 11.36 -7.26 5.78
N PHE A 71 10.31 -7.69 5.09
CA PHE A 71 8.92 -7.57 5.53
C PHE A 71 8.13 -8.82 5.11
N PRO A 72 8.41 -9.97 5.74
CA PRO A 72 7.93 -11.26 5.29
C PRO A 72 6.41 -11.38 5.43
N ALA A 73 5.78 -12.14 4.53
CA ALA A 73 4.34 -12.37 4.51
C ALA A 73 3.91 -13.40 5.59
N ASN A 74 4.11 -13.06 6.86
CA ASN A 74 3.73 -13.86 8.03
C ASN A 74 3.35 -12.95 9.22
N ASP A 75 3.04 -13.55 10.36
CA ASP A 75 2.54 -12.84 11.55
C ASP A 75 3.52 -11.80 12.10
N SER A 76 4.83 -11.92 11.84
CA SER A 76 5.82 -10.91 12.27
C SER A 76 5.60 -9.53 11.63
N SER A 77 4.93 -9.49 10.48
CA SER A 77 4.61 -8.25 9.74
C SER A 77 3.21 -7.70 10.06
N LEU A 78 2.40 -8.39 10.87
CA LEU A 78 1.00 -8.03 11.14
C LEU A 78 0.77 -7.30 12.47
N GLY A 79 1.80 -7.20 13.32
CA GLY A 79 1.65 -6.74 14.70
C GLY A 79 1.03 -7.83 15.60
N GLU A 80 0.44 -7.44 16.74
CA GLU A 80 -0.33 -8.39 17.56
C GLU A 80 -1.59 -8.82 16.80
N VAL A 81 -1.67 -10.10 16.41
CA VAL A 81 -2.79 -10.66 15.66
C VAL A 81 -3.76 -11.35 16.63
N SER A 82 -5.06 -11.05 16.51
CA SER A 82 -6.12 -11.75 17.25
C SER A 82 -6.36 -13.16 16.69
N ASN A 83 -7.26 -13.95 17.30
CA ASN A 83 -7.53 -15.37 17.00
C ASN A 83 -8.16 -15.68 15.62
N VAL A 84 -7.84 -14.94 14.57
CA VAL A 84 -8.35 -15.17 13.21
C VAL A 84 -7.22 -15.56 12.29
N THR A 85 -7.49 -16.57 11.47
CA THR A 85 -6.57 -17.01 10.42
C THR A 85 -6.44 -15.93 9.34
N ILE A 86 -5.25 -15.34 9.23
CA ILE A 86 -4.90 -14.41 8.16
C ILE A 86 -4.12 -15.17 7.09
N GLU A 87 -4.54 -15.02 5.84
CA GLU A 87 -3.86 -15.57 4.67
C GLU A 87 -3.19 -14.44 3.89
N TRP A 88 -1.93 -14.63 3.51
CA TRP A 88 -1.24 -13.67 2.65
C TRP A 88 -1.47 -14.06 1.18
N LYS A 89 -2.16 -13.19 0.44
CA LYS A 89 -2.53 -13.42 -0.97
C LYS A 89 -2.04 -12.31 -1.86
N ARG A 90 -1.66 -12.62 -3.10
CA ARG A 90 -1.36 -11.60 -4.09
C ARG A 90 -2.66 -11.09 -4.71
N PRO A 91 -2.70 -9.86 -5.26
CA PRO A 91 -3.85 -9.33 -5.98
C PRO A 91 -4.40 -10.27 -7.08
N LYS A 92 -3.50 -11.00 -7.76
CA LYS A 92 -3.87 -12.00 -8.79
C LYS A 92 -4.60 -13.22 -8.23
N ASP A 93 -4.49 -13.49 -6.93
CA ASP A 93 -5.20 -14.57 -6.24
C ASP A 93 -6.56 -14.10 -5.67
N LEU A 94 -6.77 -12.78 -5.58
CA LEU A 94 -7.97 -12.17 -5.01
C LEU A 94 -8.99 -11.78 -6.08
N VAL A 95 -8.52 -11.28 -7.23
CA VAL A 95 -9.36 -10.82 -8.34
C VAL A 95 -8.79 -11.24 -9.70
N SER A 96 -9.65 -11.36 -10.71
CA SER A 96 -9.25 -11.80 -12.06
C SER A 96 -8.41 -10.79 -12.83
N ASN A 97 -8.64 -9.50 -12.61
CA ASN A 97 -7.92 -8.42 -13.29
C ASN A 97 -7.44 -7.36 -12.28
N PRO A 98 -6.36 -7.62 -11.53
CA PRO A 98 -5.82 -6.63 -10.60
C PRO A 98 -5.17 -5.49 -11.37
N GLN A 99 -5.42 -4.28 -10.89
CA GLN A 99 -4.96 -3.01 -11.45
C GLN A 99 -4.17 -2.29 -10.36
N PHE A 100 -3.06 -1.66 -10.74
CA PHE A 100 -2.33 -0.84 -9.77
C PHE A 100 -3.15 0.41 -9.50
N PHE A 101 -3.53 1.11 -10.57
CA PHE A 101 -4.30 2.34 -10.52
C PHE A 101 -5.09 2.49 -11.82
N SER A 102 -6.43 2.63 -11.76
CA SER A 102 -7.25 2.77 -12.97
C SER A 102 -7.73 4.22 -13.16
N GLY A 103 -7.54 4.77 -14.36
CA GLY A 103 -8.25 5.98 -14.79
C GLY A 103 -7.78 7.33 -14.25
N GLY A 104 -6.53 7.48 -13.81
CA GLY A 104 -5.94 8.80 -13.53
C GLY A 104 -6.37 9.44 -12.20
N SER A 105 -7.45 8.97 -11.57
CA SER A 105 -7.97 9.47 -10.31
C SER A 105 -7.99 8.36 -9.25
N MET A 106 -7.48 8.61 -8.05
CA MET A 106 -7.63 7.68 -6.94
C MET A 106 -9.08 7.78 -6.45
N LYS A 107 -9.87 6.72 -6.68
CA LYS A 107 -11.21 6.65 -6.10
C LYS A 107 -11.07 6.23 -4.65
N PHE A 108 -11.78 6.89 -3.75
CA PHE A 108 -11.79 6.60 -2.33
C PHE A 108 -13.11 5.93 -1.96
N ASP A 109 -13.10 4.65 -1.59
CA ASP A 109 -14.25 3.94 -1.01
C ASP A 109 -13.74 3.16 0.20
N ILE A 110 -14.09 3.59 1.41
CA ILE A 110 -13.57 2.95 2.61
C ILE A 110 -14.22 1.57 2.69
N ASN A 111 -13.45 0.52 2.42
CA ASN A 111 -13.98 -0.83 2.49
C ASN A 111 -14.45 -1.18 3.91
N GLU A 112 -15.38 -2.11 4.01
CA GLU A 112 -15.98 -2.55 5.29
C GLU A 112 -14.93 -3.06 6.28
N MET A 113 -13.80 -3.56 5.77
CA MET A 113 -12.68 -4.10 6.52
C MET A 113 -11.77 -3.04 7.14
N THR A 114 -11.91 -1.77 6.74
CA THR A 114 -11.09 -0.67 7.25
C THR A 114 -11.38 -0.45 8.73
N LEU A 115 -10.32 -0.41 9.54
CA LEU A 115 -10.42 -0.15 10.97
C LEU A 115 -10.39 1.36 11.26
N PRO A 116 -11.10 1.85 12.29
CA PRO A 116 -11.03 3.25 12.71
C PRO A 116 -9.60 3.73 13.02
N GLU A 117 -8.74 2.80 13.43
CA GLU A 117 -7.33 3.04 13.71
C GLU A 117 -6.53 3.39 12.46
N ASP A 118 -6.98 2.97 11.28
CA ASP A 118 -6.34 3.30 10.02
C ASP A 118 -6.81 4.66 9.49
N TYR A 119 -7.82 5.29 10.10
CA TYR A 119 -8.39 6.54 9.59
C TYR A 119 -7.39 7.70 9.58
N TRP A 120 -6.46 7.78 10.54
CA TRP A 120 -5.44 8.84 10.48
C TRP A 120 -4.56 8.70 9.24
N PHE A 121 -4.24 7.47 8.84
CA PHE A 121 -3.45 7.19 7.64
C PHE A 121 -4.27 7.46 6.38
N ILE A 122 -5.51 6.97 6.33
CA ILE A 122 -6.43 7.15 5.22
C ILE A 122 -6.71 8.63 4.98
N SER A 123 -7.06 9.38 6.02
CA SER A 123 -7.30 10.81 5.91
C SER A 123 -6.06 11.56 5.43
N SER A 124 -4.85 11.11 5.82
CA SER A 124 -3.60 11.69 5.34
C SER A 124 -3.39 11.43 3.84
N ILE A 125 -3.55 10.19 3.39
CA ILE A 125 -3.44 9.85 1.96
C ILE A 125 -4.52 10.56 1.15
N PHE A 126 -5.75 10.63 1.65
CA PHE A 126 -6.86 11.33 1.04
C PHE A 126 -6.57 12.81 0.85
N ALA A 127 -6.08 13.49 1.90
CA ALA A 127 -5.70 14.90 1.84
C ALA A 127 -4.61 15.16 0.79
N VAL A 128 -3.63 14.26 0.66
CA VAL A 128 -2.58 14.38 -0.36
C VAL A 128 -3.11 14.07 -1.76
N ALA A 129 -4.11 13.21 -1.89
CA ALA A 129 -4.64 12.80 -3.19
C ALA A 129 -5.33 13.91 -3.99
N PHE A 130 -5.82 14.95 -3.33
CA PHE A 130 -6.29 16.17 -4.01
C PHE A 130 -5.16 16.96 -4.69
N ARG A 131 -3.90 16.63 -4.39
CA ARG A 131 -2.70 17.25 -4.91
C ARG A 131 -1.90 16.22 -5.70
N SER A 132 -2.27 16.08 -6.97
CA SER A 132 -1.66 15.12 -7.88
C SER A 132 -0.15 15.29 -8.03
N ASP A 133 0.34 16.52 -7.91
CA ASP A 133 1.76 16.88 -7.86
C ASP A 133 2.48 16.26 -6.64
N LEU A 134 1.82 16.21 -5.49
CA LEU A 134 2.34 15.59 -4.28
C LEU A 134 2.21 14.06 -4.33
N MET A 135 1.10 13.53 -4.84
CA MET A 135 0.94 12.08 -5.03
C MET A 135 1.95 11.50 -5.99
N ALA A 136 2.32 12.22 -7.05
CA ALA A 136 3.34 11.79 -8.00
C ALA A 136 4.73 11.64 -7.34
N ASN A 137 4.98 12.33 -6.22
CA ASN A 137 6.19 12.12 -5.44
C ASN A 137 6.11 10.83 -4.61
N ILE A 138 4.94 10.50 -4.06
CA ILE A 138 4.72 9.30 -3.23
C ILE A 138 4.67 8.02 -4.06
N ILE A 139 4.02 8.09 -5.23
CA ILE A 139 3.79 6.94 -6.12
C ILE A 139 4.59 7.16 -7.40
N PRO A 140 5.80 6.57 -7.51
CA PRO A 140 6.55 6.59 -8.76
C PRO A 140 5.71 6.01 -9.92
N ARG A 141 5.78 6.66 -11.09
CA ARG A 141 5.13 6.21 -12.33
C ARG A 141 5.61 4.83 -12.77
N ASN A 142 4.83 4.20 -13.66
CA ASN A 142 5.11 2.93 -14.36
C ASN A 142 5.14 1.67 -13.47
N GLN A 143 4.18 1.57 -12.54
CA GLN A 143 3.93 0.36 -11.76
C GLN A 143 2.60 -0.25 -12.22
N LYS A 144 2.58 -1.55 -12.55
CA LYS A 144 1.45 -2.23 -13.17
C LYS A 144 1.48 -3.74 -12.87
N PHE A 145 0.35 -4.43 -12.99
CA PHE A 145 0.24 -5.87 -12.73
C PHE A 145 0.37 -6.75 -13.97
N GLU A 146 0.28 -6.16 -15.17
CA GLU A 146 0.26 -6.88 -16.43
C GLU A 146 1.68 -7.12 -16.97
N GLN A 147 2.30 -6.09 -17.53
CA GLN A 147 3.60 -6.18 -18.20
C GLN A 147 4.75 -5.95 -17.21
N ASP A 148 5.84 -6.70 -17.37
CA ASP A 148 7.03 -6.63 -16.51
C ASP A 148 6.71 -6.84 -15.02
N TYR A 149 5.69 -7.64 -14.74
CA TYR A 149 5.27 -7.97 -13.38
C TYR A 149 6.32 -8.84 -12.70
N CYS A 150 6.90 -8.30 -11.63
CA CYS A 150 7.91 -8.98 -10.81
C CYS A 150 7.44 -9.22 -9.36
N GLY A 151 6.19 -8.86 -9.03
CA GLY A 151 5.64 -8.91 -7.66
C GLY A 151 6.17 -7.86 -6.69
N ALA A 152 6.97 -6.89 -7.16
CA ALA A 152 7.51 -5.80 -6.34
C ALA A 152 6.90 -4.46 -6.73
N PHE A 153 6.63 -3.63 -5.73
CA PHE A 153 6.13 -2.25 -5.86
C PHE A 153 6.96 -1.31 -4.99
N ARG A 154 7.00 -0.03 -5.36
CA ARG A 154 7.78 1.00 -4.66
C ARG A 154 6.97 2.25 -4.38
N PHE A 155 7.27 2.86 -3.24
CA PHE A 155 6.67 4.10 -2.78
C PHE A 155 7.74 4.99 -2.16
N LYS A 156 7.43 6.28 -2.03
CA LYS A 156 8.31 7.24 -1.37
C LYS A 156 7.59 7.97 -0.26
N PHE A 157 8.23 8.03 0.90
CA PHE A 157 7.74 8.79 2.03
C PHE A 157 8.75 9.88 2.41
N TYR A 158 8.24 11.06 2.75
CA TYR A 158 9.08 12.13 3.26
C TYR A 158 9.13 12.06 4.78
N LEU A 159 10.24 11.55 5.32
CA LEU A 159 10.41 11.29 6.74
C LEU A 159 11.72 11.91 7.23
N GLN A 160 11.67 12.61 8.36
CA GLN A 160 12.85 13.25 8.98
C GLN A 160 13.64 14.14 7.99
N GLY A 161 12.92 14.91 7.16
CA GLY A 161 13.52 15.84 6.20
C GLY A 161 14.14 15.19 4.97
N LYS A 162 13.87 13.91 4.70
CA LYS A 162 14.43 13.18 3.55
C LYS A 162 13.36 12.32 2.88
N TRP A 163 13.42 12.24 1.56
CA TRP A 163 12.69 11.22 0.80
C TRP A 163 13.33 9.85 1.01
N ARG A 164 12.52 8.88 1.39
CA ARG A 164 12.90 7.48 1.56
C ARG A 164 12.08 6.62 0.61
N GLU A 165 12.75 5.83 -0.22
CA GLU A 165 12.08 4.87 -1.11
C GLU A 165 11.93 3.54 -0.36
N VAL A 166 10.72 2.98 -0.42
CA VAL A 166 10.34 1.73 0.22
C VAL A 166 9.84 0.79 -0.86
N ILE A 167 10.40 -0.41 -0.90
CA ILE A 167 10.00 -1.47 -1.84
C ILE A 167 9.30 -2.55 -1.02
N VAL A 168 8.13 -3.01 -1.50
CA VAL A 168 7.32 -4.07 -0.89
C VAL A 168 6.87 -5.06 -1.94
N ASP A 169 6.77 -6.33 -1.57
CA ASP A 169 6.09 -7.29 -2.42
C ASP A 169 4.57 -7.08 -2.36
N ASP A 170 3.83 -7.67 -3.30
CA ASP A 170 2.37 -7.51 -3.36
C ASP A 170 1.56 -8.54 -2.59
N ARG A 171 2.16 -9.35 -1.71
CA ARG A 171 1.38 -10.21 -0.81
C ARG A 171 0.68 -9.33 0.22
N LEU A 172 -0.65 -9.43 0.31
CA LEU A 172 -1.47 -8.65 1.23
C LEU A 172 -2.18 -9.58 2.21
N PRO A 173 -2.23 -9.23 3.51
CA PRO A 173 -3.00 -9.98 4.48
C PRO A 173 -4.48 -9.90 4.13
N SER A 174 -5.11 -11.06 4.09
CA SER A 174 -6.48 -11.26 3.66
C SER A 174 -7.21 -12.18 4.63
N CYS A 175 -8.50 -11.93 4.82
CA CYS A 175 -9.42 -12.81 5.53
C CYS A 175 -10.66 -13.00 4.66
N ASN A 176 -11.14 -14.25 4.49
CA ASN A 176 -12.29 -14.57 3.63
C ASN A 176 -12.17 -13.98 2.21
N ASN A 177 -10.98 -14.04 1.60
CA ASN A 177 -10.65 -13.44 0.29
C ASN A 177 -10.82 -11.92 0.20
N ARG A 178 -10.90 -11.22 1.35
CA ARG A 178 -10.92 -9.76 1.42
C ARG A 178 -9.62 -9.24 2.03
N CYS A 179 -8.99 -8.27 1.38
CA CYS A 179 -7.76 -7.65 1.89
C CYS A 179 -8.04 -6.86 3.17
N LYS A 180 -7.19 -7.03 4.21
CA LYS A 180 -7.27 -6.29 5.48
C LYS A 180 -6.88 -4.82 5.31
N TYR A 181 -5.90 -4.55 4.44
CA TYR A 181 -5.48 -3.17 4.20
C TYR A 181 -6.57 -2.40 3.46
N VAL A 182 -6.51 -1.09 3.67
CA VAL A 182 -7.40 -0.13 3.05
C VAL A 182 -7.37 -0.27 1.53
N ALA A 183 -8.48 -0.73 0.97
CA ALA A 183 -8.76 -0.64 -0.46
C ALA A 183 -9.72 0.51 -0.71
N PHE A 184 -9.71 1.05 -1.93
CA PHE A 184 -10.63 2.11 -2.29
C PHE A 184 -11.23 1.97 -3.69
N GLY A 185 -12.51 2.36 -3.81
CA GLY A 185 -13.29 2.60 -5.02
C GLY A 185 -13.58 1.36 -5.88
N ASN A 186 -12.52 0.70 -6.30
CA ASN A 186 -12.54 -0.41 -7.23
C ASN A 186 -11.91 -1.63 -6.53
N PRO A 187 -12.63 -2.75 -6.35
CA PRO A 187 -12.09 -3.99 -5.78
C PRO A 187 -10.88 -4.55 -6.53
N SER A 188 -10.70 -4.15 -7.79
CA SER A 188 -9.54 -4.50 -8.60
C SER A 188 -8.34 -3.56 -8.42
N GLU A 189 -8.45 -2.45 -7.68
CA GLU A 189 -7.33 -1.52 -7.46
C GLU A 189 -6.56 -1.80 -6.18
N PHE A 190 -5.23 -1.94 -6.31
CA PHE A 190 -4.36 -2.31 -5.20
C PHE A 190 -3.30 -1.27 -4.84
N CYS A 191 -3.30 -0.07 -5.43
CA CYS A 191 -2.34 0.99 -5.06
C CYS A 191 -2.39 1.28 -3.55
N CYS A 192 -3.57 1.50 -3.00
CA CYS A 192 -3.74 1.92 -1.61
C CYS A 192 -3.41 0.83 -0.59
N PRO A 193 -3.84 -0.43 -0.79
CA PRO A 193 -3.35 -1.55 0.02
C PRO A 193 -1.81 -1.64 0.03
N LEU A 194 -1.17 -1.42 -1.13
CA LEU A 194 0.29 -1.47 -1.26
C LEU A 194 1.00 -0.27 -0.63
N ILE A 195 0.45 0.95 -0.74
CA ILE A 195 0.98 2.14 -0.04
C ILE A 195 0.89 1.92 1.47
N HIS A 196 -0.24 1.39 1.96
CA HIS A 196 -0.43 1.10 3.38
C HIS A 196 0.61 0.07 3.85
N LYS A 197 0.78 -1.03 3.13
CA LYS A 197 1.83 -2.02 3.43
C LYS A 197 3.23 -1.39 3.46
N ALA A 198 3.57 -0.55 2.50
CA ALA A 198 4.87 0.12 2.45
C ALA A 198 5.07 1.09 3.63
N TYR A 199 4.02 1.78 4.06
CA TYR A 199 4.07 2.62 5.24
C TYR A 199 4.27 1.77 6.52
N ALA A 200 3.54 0.65 6.65
CA ALA A 200 3.72 -0.28 7.76
C ALA A 200 5.17 -0.80 7.85
N LYS A 201 5.74 -1.25 6.72
CA LYS A 201 7.17 -1.63 6.64
C LYS A 201 8.10 -0.51 7.12
N GLN A 202 7.86 0.72 6.66
CA GLN A 202 8.69 1.88 6.98
C GLN A 202 8.66 2.26 8.47
N VAL A 203 7.53 2.02 9.15
CA VAL A 203 7.38 2.29 10.59
C VAL A 203 7.85 1.11 11.44
N THR A 204 7.74 -0.13 10.97
CA THR A 204 8.19 -1.32 11.73
C THR A 204 9.72 -1.43 11.80
N LEU A 205 10.43 -1.02 10.73
CA LEU A 205 11.89 -1.13 10.65
C LEU A 205 12.64 0.05 11.29
N HIS A 206 11.96 1.01 11.93
CA HIS A 206 12.54 2.23 12.51
C HIS A 206 11.94 2.63 13.84
#